data_AF-A0A068SJC9-F1
#
_entry.id   AF-A0A068SJC9-F1
#
_cell.length_a   1.000
_cell.length_b   1.000
_cell.length_c   1.000
_cell.angle_alpha   90.00
_cell.angle_beta   90.00
_cell.angle_gamma   90.00
#
_symmetry.space_group_name_H-M   'P 1'
#
loop_
_entity.id
_entity.type
_entity.pdbx_description
1 polymer ?
#
loop_
_entity_poly.entity_id
_entity_poly.type
_entity_poly.pdbx_seq_one_letter_code
_entity_poly.pdbx_strand_id
1 'polypeptide(L)'
;GQILLVNYEDINNLKTTTIGAARFLHDGGWDSTKRYFMTAANQSNKIAVVDTKEDKLTALVETRRPDPRTRNAARTSPTRS
;
A
#
# COMPACT_ATOMS: atom_id res chain seq x y z
N GLY A 1 -3.35 3.56 11.60
CA GLY A 1 -2.34 4.39 10.94
C GLY A 1 -3.03 5.55 10.28
N GLN A 2 -2.28 6.50 9.77
CA GLN A 2 -2.83 7.65 9.06
C GLN A 2 -2.05 7.85 7.76
N ILE A 3 -2.76 8.27 6.72
CA ILE A 3 -2.20 8.73 5.45
C ILE A 3 -2.52 10.21 5.35
N LEU A 4 -1.52 11.04 5.06
CA LEU A 4 -1.72 12.46 4.83
C LEU A 4 -1.56 12.73 3.33
N LEU A 5 -2.63 13.23 2.72
CA LEU A 5 -2.54 13.86 1.41
C LEU A 5 -2.25 15.34 1.63
N VAL A 6 -1.14 15.84 1.10
CA VAL A 6 -0.67 17.22 1.29
C VAL A 6 -0.66 17.91 -0.05
N ASN A 7 -1.42 18.99 -0.18
CA ASN A 7 -1.37 19.85 -1.36
C ASN A 7 -0.29 20.93 -1.15
N TYR A 8 0.70 20.93 -2.05
CA TYR A 8 1.86 21.83 -2.05
C TYR A 8 1.72 23.02 -3.02
N GLU A 9 0.56 23.21 -3.64
CA GLU A 9 0.31 24.32 -4.58
C GLU A 9 0.50 25.70 -3.94
N ASP A 10 0.13 25.83 -2.65
CA ASP A 10 0.43 27.00 -1.83
C ASP A 10 1.10 26.56 -0.53
N ILE A 11 2.42 26.69 -0.49
CA ILE A 11 3.23 26.30 0.67
C ILE A 11 3.00 27.18 1.90
N ASN A 12 2.41 28.37 1.74
CA ASN A 12 2.08 29.26 2.85
C ASN A 12 0.72 28.87 3.47
N ASN A 13 -0.16 28.25 2.70
CA ASN A 13 -1.50 27.81 3.11
C ASN A 13 -1.74 26.33 2.79
N LEU A 14 -0.93 25.46 3.40
CA LEU A 14 -0.98 24.02 3.16
C LEU A 14 -2.37 23.44 3.44
N LYS A 15 -2.96 22.80 2.42
CA LYS A 15 -4.17 21.98 2.59
C LYS A 15 -3.76 20.54 2.80
N THR A 16 -4.28 19.94 3.87
CA THR A 16 -4.01 18.53 4.19
C THR A 16 -5.30 17.76 4.43
N THR A 17 -5.35 16.54 3.90
CA THR A 17 -6.43 15.59 4.16
C THR A 17 -5.85 14.42 4.93
N THR A 18 -6.35 14.20 6.15
CA THR A 18 -5.94 13.06 6.98
C THR A 18 -6.91 11.91 6.77
N ILE A 19 -6.39 10.79 6.28
CA ILE A 19 -7.15 9.58 6.01
C ILE A 19 -6.78 8.50 7.03
N GLY A 20 -7.78 7.97 7.74
CA GLY A 20 -7.60 6.83 8.64
C GLY A 20 -7.27 5.55 7.86
N ALA A 21 -6.25 4.82 8.28
CA ALA A 21 -5.80 3.59 7.62
C ALA A 21 -5.38 2.52 8.64
N ALA A 22 -5.00 1.33 8.17
CA ALA A 22 -4.42 0.29 9.02
C ALA A 22 -3.14 0.78 9.72
N ARG A 23 -2.77 0.18 10.86
CA ARG A 23 -1.49 0.48 11.54
C ARG A 23 -0.34 -0.15 10.76
N PHE A 24 0.88 0.34 10.99
CA PHE A 24 2.12 -0.22 10.39
C PHE A 24 2.17 -0.14 8.85
N LEU A 25 1.70 0.99 8.31
CA LEU A 25 1.97 1.37 6.92
C LEU A 25 3.49 1.46 6.74
N HIS A 26 4.00 0.94 5.62
CA HIS A 26 5.43 0.89 5.35
C HIS A 26 5.74 1.36 3.92
N ASP A 27 5.50 0.50 2.94
CA ASP A 27 5.76 0.80 1.53
C ASP A 27 4.47 1.11 0.79
N GLY A 28 4.57 1.81 -0.32
CA GLY A 28 3.45 2.01 -1.22
C GLY A 28 3.88 2.28 -2.65
N GLY A 29 2.91 2.19 -3.55
CA GLY A 29 3.08 2.38 -4.98
C GLY A 29 1.82 2.95 -5.60
N TRP A 30 2.00 3.57 -6.75
CA TRP A 30 0.90 4.06 -7.56
C TRP A 30 0.44 3.00 -8.54
N ASP A 31 -0.85 3.00 -8.83
CA ASP A 31 -1.36 2.30 -10.00
C ASP A 31 -0.81 2.94 -11.30
N SER A 32 -0.99 2.25 -12.42
CA SER A 32 -0.48 2.71 -13.72
C SER A 32 -1.05 4.07 -14.16
N THR A 33 -2.26 4.41 -13.74
CA THR A 33 -2.94 5.67 -14.09
C THR A 33 -2.63 6.81 -13.11
N LYS A 34 -1.90 6.54 -12.01
CA LYS A 34 -1.59 7.48 -10.93
C LYS A 34 -2.82 8.06 -10.22
N ARG A 35 -3.94 7.34 -10.24
CA ARG A 35 -5.17 7.71 -9.55
C ARG A 35 -5.28 7.07 -8.17
N TYR A 36 -4.77 5.85 -8.02
CA TYR A 36 -4.84 5.11 -6.79
C TYR A 36 -3.46 4.95 -6.18
N PHE A 37 -3.33 5.34 -4.92
CA PHE A 37 -2.16 5.05 -4.10
C PHE A 37 -2.44 3.83 -3.23
N MET A 38 -1.57 2.83 -3.31
CA MET A 38 -1.67 1.59 -2.53
C MET A 38 -0.52 1.51 -1.57
N THR A 39 -0.77 1.26 -0.28
CA THR A 39 0.28 1.10 0.72
C THR A 39 0.07 -0.16 1.57
N ALA A 40 1.16 -0.88 1.81
CA ALA A 40 1.17 -2.11 2.57
C ALA A 40 1.25 -1.83 4.07
N ALA A 41 0.31 -2.41 4.81
CA ALA A 41 0.25 -2.43 6.26
C ALA A 41 0.78 -3.79 6.76
N ASN A 42 2.09 -4.02 6.63
CA ASN A 42 2.69 -5.36 6.68
C ASN A 42 2.37 -6.13 7.96
N GLN A 43 2.44 -5.48 9.13
CA GLN A 43 2.14 -6.16 10.40
C GLN A 43 0.64 -6.42 10.58
N SER A 44 -0.22 -5.67 9.88
CA SER A 44 -1.66 -5.82 9.90
C SER A 44 -2.21 -6.75 8.80
N ASN A 45 -1.36 -7.32 7.93
CA ASN A 45 -1.76 -8.15 6.78
C ASN A 45 -2.82 -7.46 5.90
N LYS A 46 -2.65 -6.16 5.63
CA LYS A 46 -3.58 -5.37 4.83
C LYS A 46 -2.86 -4.51 3.82
N ILE A 47 -3.55 -4.16 2.74
CA ILE A 47 -3.17 -3.11 1.80
C ILE A 47 -4.25 -2.03 1.88
N ALA A 48 -3.85 -0.79 2.16
CA ALA A 48 -4.75 0.35 2.06
C ALA A 48 -4.70 0.93 0.65
N VAL A 49 -5.87 1.21 0.08
CA VAL A 49 -6.03 1.79 -1.25
C VAL A 49 -6.71 3.15 -1.12
N VAL A 50 -6.07 4.20 -1.61
CA VAL A 50 -6.54 5.58 -1.56
C VAL A 50 -6.83 6.07 -2.97
N ASP A 51 -8.00 6.65 -3.20
CA ASP A 51 -8.31 7.39 -4.45
C ASP A 51 -7.85 8.83 -4.25
N THR A 52 -6.85 9.26 -5.02
CA THR A 52 -6.24 10.59 -4.89
C THR A 52 -6.96 11.66 -5.70
N LYS A 53 -7.96 11.28 -6.49
CA LYS A 53 -8.88 12.24 -7.11
C LYS A 53 -9.98 12.67 -6.13
N GLU A 54 -10.34 11.76 -5.24
CA GLU A 54 -11.46 11.89 -4.32
C GLU A 54 -11.01 12.07 -2.86
N ASP A 55 -9.70 12.12 -2.63
CA ASP A 55 -9.04 12.27 -1.33
C ASP A 55 -9.57 11.30 -0.24
N LYS A 56 -9.86 10.05 -0.62
CA LYS A 56 -10.53 9.09 0.27
C LYS A 56 -9.92 7.69 0.25
N LEU A 57 -9.99 7.01 1.40
CA LEU A 57 -9.75 5.57 1.48
C LEU A 57 -10.85 4.84 0.71
N THR A 58 -10.46 4.08 -0.31
CA THR A 58 -11.39 3.29 -1.12
C THR A 58 -11.51 1.87 -0.59
N ALA A 59 -10.41 1.28 -0.12
CA ALA A 59 -10.43 -0.09 0.38
C ALA A 59 -9.32 -0.38 1.40
N LEU A 60 -9.58 -1.37 2.27
CA LEU A 60 -8.59 -2.09 3.06
C LEU A 60 -8.63 -3.55 2.66
N VAL A 61 -7.73 -3.96 1.78
CA VAL A 61 -7.66 -5.31 1.24
C VAL A 61 -6.86 -6.20 2.18
N GLU A 62 -7.40 -7.36 2.58
CA GLU A 62 -6.66 -8.33 3.38
C GLU A 62 -5.67 -9.12 2.51
N THR A 63 -4.47 -9.34 3.02
CA THR A 63 -3.44 -10.12 2.33
C THR A 63 -3.11 -11.39 3.09
N ARG A 64 -2.85 -12.47 2.33
CA ARG A 64 -2.37 -13.72 2.92
C ARG A 64 -0.90 -13.56 3.29
N ARG A 65 -0.52 -13.97 4.50
CA ARG A 65 0.91 -14.08 4.88
C ARG A 65 1.59 -15.14 3.99
N PRO A 66 2.79 -14.88 3.47
CA PRO A 66 3.55 -15.91 2.77
C PRO A 66 3.84 -17.08 3.71
N ASP A 67 3.33 -18.28 3.39
CA ASP A 67 3.67 -19.50 4.12
C ASP A 67 5.18 -19.78 3.93
N PRO A 68 5.95 -20.04 5.00
CA PRO A 68 7.36 -20.42 4.92
C PRO A 68 7.65 -21.50 3.86
N ARG A 69 6.72 -22.44 3.66
CA ARG A 69 6.87 -23.54 2.67
C ARG A 69 6.87 -23.06 1.22
N THR A 70 6.18 -21.96 0.92
CA THR A 70 6.11 -21.38 -0.43
C THR A 70 7.34 -20.57 -0.83
N ARG A 71 8.19 -20.16 0.12
CA ARG A 71 9.43 -19.40 -0.19
C ARG A 71 10.54 -20.27 -0.81
N ASN A 72 10.50 -21.59 -0.58
CA ASN A 72 11.56 -22.51 -1.02
C ASN A 72 11.32 -23.16 -2.38
N ALA A 73 10.10 -23.07 -2.94
CA ALA A 73 9.75 -23.73 -4.19
C ALA A 73 10.39 -23.09 -5.45
N ALA A 74 10.91 -21.86 -5.36
CA ALA A 74 11.55 -21.17 -6.48
C ALA A 74 13.06 -21.45 -6.63
N ARG A 75 13.65 -22.32 -5.79
CA ARG A 75 15.12 -22.59 -5.78
C ARG A 75 15.55 -23.97 -6.27
N THR A 76 14.64 -24.81 -6.74
CA THR A 76 15.00 -26.13 -7.28
C THR A 76 14.50 -26.26 -8.72
N SER A 77 15.26 -25.72 -9.66
CA SER A 77 15.23 -26.25 -11.03
C SER A 77 15.60 -27.74 -10.97
N PRO A 78 14.85 -28.66 -11.61
CA PRO A 78 15.31 -30.03 -11.71
C PRO A 78 16.47 -30.05 -12.70
N THR A 79 17.69 -30.27 -12.20
CA THR A 79 18.80 -30.73 -13.04
C THR A 79 18.38 -32.07 -13.64
N ARG A 80 18.01 -32.03 -14.92
CA ARG A 80 17.79 -33.22 -15.73
C ARG A 80 19.18 -33.83 -16.01
N SER A 81 19.45 -35.00 -15.45
CA SER A 81 20.47 -35.94 -15.92
C SER A 81 19.83 -37.29 -16.14
#